data_AF-A0ABD1BID0-F1
#
_entry.id   AF-A0ABD1BID0-F1
#
_cell.length_a   1.000
_cell.length_b   1.000
_cell.length_c   1.000
_cell.angle_alpha   90.00
_cell.angle_beta   90.00
_cell.angle_gamma   90.00
#
_symmetry.space_group_name_H-M   'P 1'
#
loop_
_entity.id
_entity.type
_entity.pdbx_description
1 polymer ?
#
loop_
_entity_poly.entity_id
_entity_poly.type
_entity_poly.pdbx_seq_one_letter_code
_entity_poly.pdbx_strand_id
1 'polypeptide(L)'
;MIQLKVYAGLSTIATLAMIYHAFSSRGQFYPATVYLSTSKISLLILLNMGLVLMFSLWNLVKIVFLGSLREAEVERLNEQAWRELMEILFAITIFRQDFSVGFISLVVTLLLIKSLHWMAQKRVEYIETTPSVTLLSHVRIVSFMVFLLVLDCLLTYSSIRQLVLSRKASMSVFFTFEYMILATTTISIIVKYAFYVTDMLMEGQWEGKPVYTFYLELVRDLLHLSMYLCFFLMIFMNYGLPLHLIRELYETFRNFKIRVTDYLRYRKITSNMNDRFPDATPEELSANDVTCIICREEMTSAKKLVCGHLFHVHCLRSWLERQNTCPTCRALVVPAENATPTASGNRGPNQESLQQGMGTSNSNGQGSSVSATASGNLSRHEARFRAAASAASIYGRSVVYPSSANTLVWSQGYSLLSQTELEAQRRFIESQIEVLQNQVRLWEKPETIDTKGKSVAETTE
;
A
#
# COMPACT_ATOMS: atom_id res chain seq x y z
N MET A 1 12.70 -2.31 -32.17
CA MET A 1 13.17 -1.44 -31.06
C MET A 1 14.69 -1.41 -31.08
N ILE A 2 15.29 -0.24 -31.20
CA ILE A 2 16.75 -0.08 -31.16
C ILE A 2 17.24 -0.61 -29.81
N GLN A 3 18.25 -1.48 -29.79
CA GLN A 3 18.83 -1.95 -28.54
C GLN A 3 19.38 -0.75 -27.75
N LEU A 4 19.10 -0.67 -26.45
CA LEU A 4 19.50 0.44 -25.58
C LEU A 4 20.98 0.82 -25.74
N LYS A 5 21.85 -0.18 -25.96
CA LYS A 5 23.29 0.01 -26.22
C LYS A 5 23.58 0.82 -27.49
N VAL A 6 22.85 0.56 -28.57
CA VAL A 6 23.00 1.28 -29.84
C VAL A 6 22.50 2.71 -29.70
N TYR A 7 21.36 2.91 -29.04
CA TYR A 7 20.84 4.25 -28.76
C TYR A 7 21.79 5.07 -27.87
N ALA A 8 22.37 4.45 -26.83
CA ALA A 8 23.38 5.08 -26.00
C ALA A 8 24.63 5.48 -26.81
N GLY A 9 25.12 4.59 -27.69
CA GLY A 9 26.26 4.87 -28.57
C GLY A 9 25.99 5.99 -29.58
N LEU A 10 24.80 6.05 -30.17
CA LEU A 10 24.42 7.14 -31.07
C LEU A 10 24.32 8.48 -30.31
N SER A 11 23.76 8.45 -29.09
CA SER A 11 23.62 9.64 -28.25
C SER A 11 24.97 10.19 -27.78
N THR A 12 25.93 9.32 -27.44
CA THR A 12 27.29 9.73 -27.07
C THR A 12 28.01 10.37 -28.26
N ILE A 13 27.93 9.77 -29.45
CA ILE A 13 28.52 10.33 -30.68
C ILE A 13 27.92 11.70 -30.99
N ALA A 14 26.59 11.84 -30.96
CA ALA A 14 25.93 13.12 -31.20
C ALA A 14 26.37 14.20 -30.21
N THR A 15 26.53 13.84 -28.93
CA THR A 15 26.98 14.76 -27.88
C THR A 15 28.43 15.20 -28.10
N LEU A 16 29.32 14.24 -28.41
CA LEU A 16 30.72 14.54 -28.71
C LEU A 16 30.86 15.43 -29.95
N ALA A 17 30.09 15.17 -31.00
CA ALA A 17 30.07 15.98 -32.22
C ALA A 17 29.59 17.42 -31.94
N MET A 18 28.55 17.60 -31.11
CA MET A 18 28.07 18.91 -30.71
C MET A 18 29.06 19.68 -29.86
N ILE A 19 29.69 19.02 -28.88
CA ILE A 19 30.76 19.60 -28.06
C ILE A 19 31.90 20.05 -28.99
N TYR A 20 32.37 19.17 -29.87
CA TYR A 20 33.43 19.47 -30.82
C TYR A 20 33.09 20.67 -31.72
N HIS A 21 31.88 20.70 -32.28
CA HIS A 21 31.41 21.82 -33.10
C HIS A 21 31.39 23.15 -32.33
N ALA A 22 30.96 23.15 -31.07
CA ALA A 22 30.92 24.35 -30.24
C ALA A 22 32.32 24.89 -29.91
N PHE A 23 33.27 24.01 -29.59
CA PHE A 23 34.65 24.41 -29.31
C PHE A 23 35.40 24.83 -30.58
N SER A 24 35.17 24.15 -31.71
CA SER A 24 35.77 24.49 -33.00
C SER A 24 35.27 25.82 -33.56
N SER A 25 33.97 26.09 -33.47
CA SER A 25 33.39 27.34 -34.00
C SER A 25 33.73 28.58 -33.18
N ARG A 26 33.92 28.46 -31.86
CA ARG A 26 34.12 29.62 -30.97
C ARG A 26 35.54 29.81 -30.46
N GLY A 27 36.42 28.80 -30.56
CA GLY A 27 37.85 28.89 -30.22
C GLY A 27 38.21 29.15 -28.75
N GLN A 28 37.29 29.70 -27.96
CA GLN A 28 37.45 30.04 -26.54
C GLN A 28 36.45 29.26 -25.67
N PHE A 29 36.87 28.89 -24.46
CA PHE A 29 36.08 28.06 -23.53
C PHE A 29 34.74 28.71 -23.14
N TYR A 30 34.76 29.95 -22.64
CA TYR A 30 33.55 30.60 -22.11
C TYR A 30 32.45 30.76 -23.18
N PRO A 31 32.72 31.31 -24.38
CA PRO A 31 31.71 31.39 -25.44
C PRO A 31 31.18 30.02 -25.88
N ALA A 32 32.02 28.98 -25.91
CA ALA A 32 31.58 27.62 -26.24
C ALA A 32 30.63 27.05 -25.19
N THR A 33 30.94 27.20 -23.89
CA THR A 33 30.06 26.78 -22.80
C THR A 33 28.72 27.53 -22.81
N VAL A 34 28.75 28.85 -23.06
CA VAL A 34 27.52 29.65 -23.20
C VAL A 34 26.69 29.16 -24.40
N TYR A 35 27.31 28.79 -25.52
CA TYR A 35 26.58 28.19 -26.66
C TYR A 35 25.88 26.89 -26.27
N LEU A 36 26.59 26.01 -25.54
CA LEU A 36 26.03 24.75 -25.07
C LEU A 36 24.84 24.95 -24.13
N SER A 37 24.90 25.96 -23.25
CA SER A 37 23.87 26.21 -22.25
C SER A 37 22.70 27.07 -22.74
N THR A 38 22.83 27.76 -23.88
CA THR A 38 21.80 28.68 -24.39
C THR A 38 21.12 28.17 -25.67
N SER A 39 21.82 27.39 -26.49
CA SER A 39 21.27 26.84 -27.73
C SER A 39 20.25 25.73 -27.41
N LYS A 40 19.03 25.87 -27.94
CA LYS A 40 17.95 24.89 -27.76
C LYS A 40 18.34 23.49 -28.23
N ILE A 41 19.06 23.39 -29.35
CA ILE A 41 19.49 22.11 -29.94
C ILE A 41 20.57 21.46 -29.06
N SER A 42 21.55 22.25 -28.61
CA SER A 42 22.60 21.77 -27.71
C SER A 42 22.03 21.29 -26.38
N LEU A 43 21.08 22.03 -25.81
CA LEU A 43 20.37 21.63 -24.59
C LEU A 43 19.59 20.33 -24.76
N LEU A 44 18.91 20.13 -25.90
CA LEU A 44 18.14 18.91 -26.16
C LEU A 44 19.06 17.68 -26.26
N ILE A 45 20.20 17.82 -26.96
CA ILE A 45 21.19 16.73 -27.09
C ILE A 45 21.85 16.43 -25.73
N LEU A 46 22.20 17.45 -24.96
CA LEU A 46 22.76 17.29 -23.60
C LEU A 46 21.74 16.66 -22.64
N LEU A 47 20.47 17.04 -22.71
CA LEU A 47 19.40 16.45 -21.90
C LEU A 47 19.20 14.96 -22.25
N ASN A 48 19.20 14.63 -23.55
CA ASN A 48 19.14 13.27 -24.02
C ASN A 48 20.33 12.42 -23.51
N MET A 49 21.54 12.99 -23.54
CA MET A 49 22.72 12.34 -22.95
C MET A 49 22.59 12.16 -21.44
N GLY A 50 22.02 13.14 -20.73
CA GLY A 50 21.69 13.03 -19.30
C GLY A 50 20.76 11.84 -19.01
N LEU A 51 19.72 11.64 -19.82
CA LEU A 51 18.83 10.47 -19.71
C LEU A 51 19.58 9.16 -19.95
N VAL A 52 20.44 9.09 -20.97
CA VAL A 52 21.28 7.90 -21.23
C VAL A 52 22.19 7.58 -20.05
N LEU A 53 22.82 8.59 -19.44
CA LEU A 53 23.65 8.42 -18.25
C LEU A 53 22.83 7.91 -17.06
N MET A 54 21.62 8.44 -16.85
CA MET A 54 20.70 7.96 -15.81
C MET A 54 20.29 6.49 -16.01
N PHE A 55 19.92 6.09 -17.23
CA PHE A 55 19.61 4.68 -17.52
C PHE A 55 20.84 3.77 -17.37
N SER A 56 22.03 4.28 -17.72
CA SER A 56 23.28 3.54 -17.53
C SER A 56 23.60 3.36 -16.04
N LEU A 57 23.39 4.39 -15.23
CA LEU A 57 23.53 4.34 -13.76
C LEU A 57 22.54 3.35 -13.15
N TRP A 58 21.27 3.37 -13.57
CA TRP A 58 20.27 2.37 -13.17
C TRP A 58 20.73 0.94 -13.45
N ASN A 59 21.23 0.69 -14.67
CA ASN A 59 21.71 -0.64 -15.05
C ASN A 59 22.95 -1.04 -14.23
N LEU A 60 23.84 -0.10 -13.93
CA LEU A 60 25.00 -0.35 -13.07
C LEU A 60 24.55 -0.76 -11.67
N VAL A 61 23.66 0.01 -11.03
CA VAL A 61 23.13 -0.28 -9.69
C VAL A 61 22.42 -1.63 -9.67
N LYS A 62 21.60 -1.91 -10.70
CA LYS A 62 20.96 -3.22 -10.90
C LYS A 62 21.99 -4.36 -10.92
N ILE A 63 23.03 -4.25 -11.75
CA ILE A 63 24.02 -5.33 -11.91
C ILE A 63 24.84 -5.52 -10.63
N VAL A 64 25.27 -4.43 -9.99
CA VAL A 64 26.14 -4.46 -8.81
C VAL A 64 25.40 -5.02 -7.59
N PHE A 65 24.19 -4.53 -7.32
CA PHE A 65 23.50 -4.80 -6.06
C PHE A 65 22.36 -5.83 -6.17
N LEU A 66 21.59 -5.81 -7.27
CA LEU A 66 20.34 -6.59 -7.38
C LEU A 66 20.47 -7.86 -8.23
N GLY A 67 21.40 -7.90 -9.19
CA GLY A 67 21.52 -8.97 -10.17
C GLY A 67 20.33 -9.02 -11.14
N SER A 68 19.69 -10.18 -11.25
CA SER A 68 18.51 -10.39 -12.10
C SER A 68 17.23 -9.95 -11.40
N LEU A 69 16.44 -9.07 -12.03
CA LEU A 69 15.12 -8.68 -11.52
C LEU A 69 14.14 -9.84 -11.66
N ARG A 70 13.27 -9.97 -10.65
CA ARG A 70 12.17 -10.93 -10.63
C ARG A 70 10.91 -10.29 -11.19
N GLU A 71 9.99 -11.09 -11.70
CA GLU A 71 8.75 -10.60 -12.32
C GLU A 71 7.92 -9.75 -11.35
N ALA A 72 7.75 -10.20 -10.12
CA ALA A 72 7.05 -9.46 -9.07
C ALA A 72 7.67 -8.07 -8.76
N GLU A 73 8.98 -7.91 -9.00
CA GLU A 73 9.65 -6.62 -8.82
C GLU A 73 9.38 -5.69 -9.99
N VAL A 74 9.39 -6.23 -11.22
CA VAL A 74 9.11 -5.48 -12.44
C VAL A 74 7.65 -5.01 -12.46
N GLU A 75 6.71 -5.87 -12.07
CA GLU A 75 5.29 -5.52 -11.97
C GLU A 75 5.08 -4.37 -10.98
N ARG A 76 5.63 -4.51 -9.77
CA ARG A 76 5.62 -3.48 -8.72
C ARG A 76 6.20 -2.15 -9.22
N LEU A 77 7.35 -2.19 -9.90
CA LEU A 77 7.99 -1.00 -10.46
C LEU A 77 7.06 -0.32 -11.47
N ASN A 78 6.43 -1.07 -12.36
CA ASN A 78 5.57 -0.53 -13.41
C ASN A 78 4.31 0.13 -12.83
N GLU A 79 3.63 -0.55 -11.91
CA GLU A 79 2.43 -0.02 -11.25
C GLU A 79 2.71 1.29 -10.50
N GLN A 80 3.83 1.33 -9.78
CA GLN A 80 4.17 2.49 -8.96
C GLN A 80 4.75 3.63 -9.79
N ALA A 81 5.58 3.33 -10.82
CA ALA A 81 6.13 4.35 -11.70
C ALA A 81 5.04 5.15 -12.42
N TRP A 82 3.99 4.48 -12.92
CA TRP A 82 2.88 5.17 -13.57
C TRP A 82 2.12 6.10 -12.61
N ARG A 83 1.88 5.64 -11.38
CA ARG A 83 1.20 6.41 -10.34
C ARG A 83 1.97 7.69 -10.00
N GLU A 84 3.28 7.55 -9.81
CA GLU A 84 4.17 8.62 -9.37
C GLU A 84 4.41 9.64 -10.49
N LEU A 85 4.47 9.18 -11.74
CA LEU A 85 4.48 10.07 -12.89
C LEU A 85 3.23 10.96 -12.91
N MET A 86 2.06 10.42 -12.62
CA MET A 86 0.82 11.21 -12.56
C MET A 86 0.84 12.22 -11.40
N GLU A 87 1.33 11.83 -10.23
CA GLU A 87 1.47 12.73 -9.07
C GLU A 87 2.42 13.89 -9.38
N ILE A 88 3.56 13.63 -10.04
CA ILE A 88 4.50 14.66 -10.48
C ILE A 88 3.87 15.56 -11.55
N LEU A 89 3.13 15.00 -12.51
CA LEU A 89 2.42 15.80 -13.52
C LEU A 89 1.42 16.76 -12.87
N PHE A 90 0.66 16.30 -11.86
CA PHE A 90 -0.22 17.18 -11.10
C PHE A 90 0.56 18.23 -10.30
N ALA A 91 1.68 17.87 -9.66
CA ALA A 91 2.53 18.83 -8.95
C ALA A 91 3.07 19.93 -9.88
N ILE A 92 3.43 19.60 -11.13
CA ILE A 92 3.88 20.56 -12.14
C ILE A 92 2.81 21.62 -12.44
N THR A 93 1.52 21.24 -12.40
CA THR A 93 0.44 22.21 -12.66
C THR A 93 0.36 23.31 -11.61
N ILE A 94 0.73 23.00 -10.36
CA ILE A 94 0.66 23.94 -9.23
C ILE A 94 1.80 24.96 -9.28
N PHE A 95 3.02 24.52 -9.57
CA PHE A 95 4.17 25.44 -9.69
C PHE A 95 4.67 25.61 -11.12
N ARG A 96 3.72 25.82 -12.05
CA ARG A 96 3.99 26.05 -13.48
C ARG A 96 5.07 27.11 -13.74
N GLN A 97 5.18 28.12 -12.87
CA GLN A 97 6.11 29.24 -13.01
C GLN A 97 7.58 28.85 -12.76
N ASP A 98 7.85 27.74 -12.05
CA ASP A 98 9.20 27.29 -11.69
C ASP A 98 9.77 26.24 -12.67
N PHE A 99 9.11 26.01 -13.81
CA PHE A 99 9.52 24.99 -14.76
C PHE A 99 10.85 25.34 -15.43
N SER A 100 11.90 24.59 -15.09
CA SER A 100 13.27 24.77 -15.59
C SER A 100 13.89 23.43 -15.98
N VAL A 101 14.98 23.46 -16.76
CA VAL A 101 15.76 22.24 -17.10
C VAL A 101 16.27 21.55 -15.83
N GLY A 102 16.64 22.33 -14.81
CA GLY A 102 17.04 21.80 -13.50
C GLY A 102 15.89 21.06 -12.80
N PHE A 103 14.66 21.56 -12.90
CA PHE A 103 13.48 20.88 -12.36
C PHE A 103 13.26 19.50 -13.01
N ILE A 104 13.35 19.41 -14.34
CA ILE A 104 13.21 18.12 -15.05
C ILE A 104 14.30 17.14 -14.59
N SER A 105 15.54 17.62 -14.39
CA SER A 105 16.62 16.80 -13.84
C SER A 105 16.33 16.29 -12.42
N LEU A 106 15.75 17.12 -11.56
CA LEU A 106 15.36 16.74 -10.20
C LEU A 106 14.23 15.70 -10.21
N VAL A 107 13.23 15.85 -11.08
CA VAL A 107 12.14 14.87 -11.28
C VAL A 107 12.68 13.51 -11.70
N VAL A 108 13.55 13.48 -12.73
CA VAL A 108 14.13 12.23 -13.23
C VAL A 108 14.97 11.55 -12.14
N THR A 109 15.74 12.34 -11.39
CA THR A 109 16.54 11.84 -10.26
C THR A 109 15.65 11.27 -9.16
N LEU A 110 14.59 11.97 -8.77
CA LEU A 110 13.62 11.50 -7.78
C LEU A 110 12.99 10.17 -8.19
N LEU A 111 12.51 10.06 -9.43
CA LEU A 111 11.90 8.81 -9.96
C LEU A 111 12.89 7.64 -9.95
N LEU A 112 14.15 7.90 -10.31
CA LEU A 112 15.21 6.89 -10.26
C LEU A 112 15.40 6.38 -8.83
N ILE A 113 15.50 7.29 -7.87
CA ILE A 113 15.74 6.93 -6.47
C ILE A 113 14.54 6.21 -5.87
N LYS A 114 13.31 6.69 -6.12
CA LYS A 114 12.08 6.00 -5.71
C LYS A 114 12.02 4.58 -6.27
N SER A 115 12.41 4.40 -7.53
CA SER A 115 12.49 3.07 -8.15
C SER A 115 13.47 2.16 -7.40
N LEU A 116 14.64 2.67 -6.99
CA LEU A 116 15.60 1.90 -6.20
C LEU A 116 15.05 1.52 -4.80
N HIS A 117 14.28 2.40 -4.16
CA HIS A 117 13.64 2.13 -2.89
C HIS A 117 12.57 1.04 -3.00
N TRP A 118 11.72 1.09 -4.02
CA TRP A 118 10.70 0.05 -4.24
C TRP A 118 11.34 -1.32 -4.45
N MET A 119 12.48 -1.34 -5.14
CA MET A 119 13.27 -2.56 -5.31
C MET A 119 13.87 -3.05 -3.99
N ALA A 120 14.45 -2.15 -3.18
CA ALA A 120 14.98 -2.52 -1.86
C ALA A 120 13.90 -3.13 -0.96
N GLN A 121 12.72 -2.50 -0.91
CA GLN A 121 11.56 -3.00 -0.16
C GLN A 121 11.17 -4.43 -0.58
N LYS A 122 11.03 -4.67 -1.89
CA LYS A 122 10.65 -5.99 -2.41
C LYS A 122 11.73 -7.05 -2.27
N ARG A 123 13.00 -6.67 -2.27
CA ARG A 123 14.11 -7.59 -2.00
C ARG A 123 14.15 -7.99 -0.53
N VAL A 124 13.98 -7.04 0.39
CA VAL A 124 13.92 -7.31 1.83
C VAL A 124 12.72 -8.21 2.17
N GLU A 125 11.53 -7.90 1.66
CA GLU A 125 10.31 -8.72 1.86
C GLU A 125 10.49 -10.17 1.37
N TYR A 126 11.22 -10.35 0.26
CA TYR A 126 11.52 -11.70 -0.23
C TYR A 126 12.53 -12.45 0.64
N ILE A 127 13.58 -11.77 1.11
CA ILE A 127 14.58 -12.40 1.98
C ILE A 127 13.92 -12.81 3.31
N GLU A 128 13.01 -11.99 3.84
CA GLU A 128 12.23 -12.33 5.05
C GLU A 128 11.37 -13.59 4.88
N THR A 129 10.86 -13.84 3.66
CA THR A 129 9.95 -14.96 3.38
C THR A 129 10.67 -16.23 2.90
N THR A 130 11.97 -16.15 2.60
CA THR A 130 12.74 -17.29 2.10
C THR A 130 13.56 -17.95 3.22
N PRO A 131 13.44 -19.27 3.42
CA PRO A 131 13.98 -19.96 4.60
C PRO A 131 15.50 -20.19 4.54
N SER A 132 16.13 -20.10 3.37
CA SER A 132 17.58 -20.23 3.24
C SER A 132 18.10 -19.30 2.16
N VAL A 133 18.95 -18.36 2.57
CA VAL A 133 19.58 -17.36 1.70
C VAL A 133 21.10 -17.43 1.89
N THR A 134 21.84 -17.24 0.81
CA THR A 134 23.30 -17.30 0.84
C THR A 134 23.88 -16.06 1.51
N LEU A 135 25.01 -16.18 2.20
CA LEU A 135 25.70 -15.03 2.83
C LEU A 135 26.01 -13.90 1.85
N LEU A 136 26.33 -14.24 0.61
CA LEU A 136 26.58 -13.26 -0.46
C LEU A 136 25.33 -12.41 -0.74
N SER A 137 24.13 -13.01 -0.66
CA SER A 137 22.87 -12.30 -0.82
C SER A 137 22.61 -11.32 0.33
N HIS A 138 22.96 -11.68 1.57
CA HIS A 138 22.92 -10.77 2.72
C HIS A 138 23.90 -9.59 2.54
N VAL A 139 25.14 -9.85 2.14
CA VAL A 139 26.14 -8.78 1.91
C VAL A 139 25.67 -7.82 0.80
N ARG A 140 25.09 -8.34 -0.28
CA ARG A 140 24.54 -7.51 -1.37
C ARG A 140 23.39 -6.62 -0.91
N ILE A 141 22.41 -7.16 -0.18
CA ILE A 141 21.26 -6.35 0.26
C ILE A 141 21.66 -5.32 1.32
N VAL A 142 22.54 -5.68 2.26
CA VAL A 142 23.04 -4.74 3.28
C VAL A 142 23.83 -3.62 2.65
N SER A 143 24.76 -3.93 1.75
CA SER A 143 25.51 -2.89 1.01
C SER A 143 24.59 -2.01 0.16
N PHE A 144 23.53 -2.56 -0.43
CA PHE A 144 22.53 -1.78 -1.17
C PHE A 144 21.74 -0.83 -0.27
N MET A 145 21.28 -1.29 0.90
CA MET A 145 20.55 -0.44 1.85
C MET A 145 21.45 0.66 2.44
N VAL A 146 22.72 0.37 2.73
CA VAL A 146 23.69 1.38 3.18
C VAL A 146 23.95 2.41 2.08
N PHE A 147 24.12 1.97 0.83
CA PHE A 147 24.26 2.87 -0.31
C PHE A 147 23.05 3.81 -0.46
N LEU A 148 21.83 3.28 -0.33
CA LEU A 148 20.61 4.08 -0.38
C LEU A 148 20.54 5.08 0.78
N LEU A 149 20.85 4.67 2.01
CA LEU A 149 20.83 5.57 3.16
C LEU A 149 21.81 6.75 2.98
N VAL A 150 23.02 6.48 2.49
CA VAL A 150 24.01 7.53 2.21
C VAL A 150 23.47 8.49 1.13
N LEU A 151 22.89 7.95 0.06
CA LEU A 151 22.28 8.75 -1.00
C LEU A 151 21.14 9.63 -0.46
N ASP A 152 20.25 9.07 0.35
CA ASP A 152 19.11 9.77 0.96
C ASP A 152 19.58 10.91 1.87
N CYS A 153 20.59 10.66 2.71
CA CYS A 153 21.17 11.68 3.59
C CYS A 153 21.79 12.82 2.78
N LEU A 154 22.54 12.51 1.72
CA LEU A 154 23.16 13.53 0.86
C LEU A 154 22.11 14.40 0.15
N LEU A 155 21.07 13.77 -0.40
CA LEU A 155 20.02 14.47 -1.13
C LEU A 155 19.14 15.31 -0.22
N THR A 156 18.74 14.75 0.92
CA THR A 156 18.02 15.45 1.97
C THR A 156 18.80 16.66 2.46
N TYR A 157 20.09 16.48 2.78
CA TYR A 157 20.95 17.57 3.22
C TYR A 157 21.08 18.66 2.15
N SER A 158 21.33 18.28 0.90
CA SER A 158 21.47 19.23 -0.21
C SER A 158 20.19 20.03 -0.45
N SER A 159 19.03 19.38 -0.36
CA SER A 159 17.71 19.97 -0.60
C SER A 159 17.30 20.91 0.53
N ILE A 160 17.50 20.51 1.79
CA ILE A 160 17.26 21.38 2.96
C ILE A 160 18.18 22.61 2.89
N ARG A 161 19.47 22.43 2.57
CA ARG A 161 20.41 23.55 2.43
C ARG A 161 19.94 24.52 1.34
N GLN A 162 19.49 24.01 0.20
CA GLN A 162 18.95 24.83 -0.88
C GLN A 162 17.66 25.56 -0.47
N LEU A 163 16.78 24.89 0.28
CA LEU A 163 15.54 25.48 0.79
C LEU A 163 15.82 26.62 1.78
N VAL A 164 16.73 26.41 2.74
CA VAL A 164 17.12 27.43 3.73
C VAL A 164 17.77 28.64 3.07
N LEU A 165 18.60 28.42 2.03
CA LEU A 165 19.28 29.50 1.32
C LEU A 165 18.31 30.33 0.45
N SER A 166 17.40 29.66 -0.26
CA SER A 166 16.50 30.33 -1.19
C SER A 166 15.38 31.11 -0.48
N ARG A 167 14.99 30.73 0.75
CA ARG A 167 13.90 31.32 1.56
C ARG A 167 12.56 31.53 0.84
N LYS A 168 12.40 30.97 -0.36
CA LYS A 168 11.20 31.04 -1.18
C LYS A 168 10.55 29.68 -1.18
N ALA A 169 9.25 29.62 -0.87
CA ALA A 169 8.44 28.47 -1.20
C ALA A 169 8.47 28.32 -2.74
N SER A 170 9.14 27.27 -3.20
CA SER A 170 9.29 26.90 -4.61
C SER A 170 9.13 25.40 -4.70
N MET A 171 9.14 24.85 -5.91
CA MET A 171 9.18 23.40 -6.18
C MET A 171 10.16 22.61 -5.29
N SER A 172 11.26 23.23 -4.85
CA SER A 172 12.28 22.63 -3.98
C SER A 172 11.71 22.07 -2.66
N VAL A 173 10.60 22.63 -2.17
CA VAL A 173 9.89 22.13 -0.98
C VAL A 173 9.35 20.73 -1.23
N PHE A 174 8.66 20.51 -2.35
CA PHE A 174 8.08 19.20 -2.70
C PHE A 174 9.17 18.13 -2.67
N PHE A 175 10.29 18.38 -3.34
CA PHE A 175 11.43 17.46 -3.34
C PHE A 175 12.02 17.25 -1.93
N THR A 176 12.07 18.29 -1.10
CA THR A 176 12.58 18.16 0.27
C THR A 176 11.74 17.19 1.09
N PHE A 177 10.41 17.32 1.07
CA PHE A 177 9.53 16.40 1.79
C PHE A 177 9.59 14.98 1.22
N GLU A 178 9.61 14.84 -0.11
CA GLU A 178 9.78 13.54 -0.76
C GLU A 178 11.08 12.85 -0.32
N TYR A 179 12.23 13.54 -0.33
CA TYR A 179 13.49 12.97 0.13
C TYR A 179 13.50 12.64 1.62
N MET A 180 12.86 13.46 2.47
CA MET A 180 12.70 13.17 3.90
C MET A 180 11.89 11.89 4.12
N ILE A 181 10.79 11.72 3.37
CA ILE A 181 9.95 10.51 3.43
C ILE A 181 10.78 9.29 2.99
N LEU A 182 11.50 9.38 1.88
CA LEU A 182 12.38 8.31 1.40
C LEU A 182 13.41 7.92 2.48
N ALA A 183 14.11 8.90 3.06
CA ALA A 183 15.08 8.65 4.13
C ALA A 183 14.45 7.92 5.33
N THR A 184 13.27 8.34 5.78
CA THR A 184 12.56 7.66 6.88
C THR A 184 12.14 6.24 6.52
N THR A 185 11.75 5.97 5.26
CA THR A 185 11.47 4.60 4.80
C THR A 185 12.71 3.72 4.80
N THR A 186 13.85 4.24 4.34
CA THR A 186 15.12 3.50 4.30
C THR A 186 15.57 3.11 5.70
N ILE A 187 15.49 4.04 6.66
CA ILE A 187 15.79 3.75 8.07
C ILE A 187 14.86 2.65 8.61
N SER A 188 13.56 2.75 8.35
CA SER A 188 12.57 1.75 8.77
C SER A 188 12.88 0.37 8.20
N ILE A 189 13.25 0.28 6.91
CA ILE A 189 13.63 -0.98 6.24
C ILE A 189 14.91 -1.56 6.83
N ILE A 190 15.93 -0.74 7.09
CA ILE A 190 17.20 -1.18 7.69
C ILE A 190 16.97 -1.77 9.08
N VAL A 191 16.18 -1.09 9.93
CA VAL A 191 15.90 -1.58 11.28
C VAL A 191 15.04 -2.84 11.24
N LYS A 192 14.06 -2.92 10.33
CA LYS A 192 13.27 -4.14 10.11
C LYS A 192 14.15 -5.31 9.66
N TYR A 193 15.10 -5.07 8.76
CA TYR A 193 16.06 -6.08 8.32
C TYR A 193 17.00 -6.50 9.46
N ALA A 194 17.44 -5.56 10.31
CA ALA A 194 18.21 -5.88 11.49
C ALA A 194 17.42 -6.79 12.45
N PHE A 195 16.11 -6.54 12.62
CA PHE A 195 15.25 -7.43 13.40
C PHE A 195 15.16 -8.83 12.79
N TYR A 196 15.06 -8.95 11.47
CA TYR A 196 15.09 -10.23 10.78
C TYR A 196 16.42 -10.98 11.00
N VAL A 197 17.57 -10.30 10.87
CA VAL A 197 18.88 -10.93 11.08
C VAL A 197 19.05 -11.36 12.53
N THR A 198 18.66 -10.55 13.50
CA THR A 198 18.71 -10.93 14.93
C THR A 198 17.83 -12.15 15.21
N ASP A 199 16.63 -12.21 14.64
CA ASP A 199 15.74 -13.36 14.78
C ASP A 199 16.34 -14.63 14.15
N MET A 200 16.99 -14.51 13.00
CA MET A 200 17.71 -15.60 12.36
C MET A 200 18.88 -16.11 13.22
N LEU A 201 19.61 -15.21 13.88
CA LEU A 201 20.70 -15.55 14.81
C LEU A 201 20.19 -16.18 16.11
N MET A 202 18.98 -15.84 16.54
CA MET A 202 18.30 -16.43 17.71
C MET A 202 17.49 -17.69 17.35
N GLU A 203 17.73 -18.28 16.18
CA GLU A 203 17.03 -19.49 15.71
C GLU A 203 15.48 -19.36 15.74
N GLY A 204 14.95 -18.14 15.60
CA GLY A 204 13.52 -17.86 15.64
C GLY A 204 12.88 -17.79 17.03
N GLN A 205 13.69 -17.81 18.10
CA GLN A 205 13.19 -17.77 19.49
C GLN A 205 12.83 -16.35 19.98
N TRP A 206 12.83 -15.33 19.13
CA TRP A 206 12.57 -13.96 19.55
C TRP A 206 11.07 -13.64 19.66
N GLU A 207 10.48 -13.96 20.82
CA GLU A 207 9.05 -13.74 21.10
C GLU A 207 8.60 -12.26 20.95
N GLY A 208 9.51 -11.31 21.17
CA GLY A 208 9.21 -9.87 21.10
C GLY A 208 9.22 -9.25 19.69
N LYS A 209 9.72 -9.97 18.66
CA LYS A 209 9.88 -9.44 17.30
C LYS A 209 8.61 -8.80 16.72
N PRO A 210 7.41 -9.42 16.81
CA PRO A 210 6.19 -8.84 16.24
C PRO A 210 5.84 -7.49 16.87
N VAL A 211 6.05 -7.35 18.18
CA VAL A 211 5.75 -6.13 18.93
C VAL A 211 6.69 -4.99 18.53
N TYR A 212 8.00 -5.25 18.45
CA TYR A 212 8.97 -4.23 18.01
C TYR A 212 8.78 -3.82 16.54
N THR A 213 8.49 -4.79 15.68
CA THR A 213 8.19 -4.53 14.26
C THR A 213 6.93 -3.67 14.14
N PHE A 214 5.90 -3.95 14.94
CA PHE A 214 4.69 -3.15 14.99
C PHE A 214 4.99 -1.70 15.42
N TYR A 215 5.75 -1.48 16.50
CA TYR A 215 6.11 -0.13 16.95
C TYR A 215 6.89 0.64 15.89
N LEU A 216 7.83 -0.01 15.22
CA LEU A 216 8.60 0.59 14.14
C LEU A 216 7.69 1.03 12.98
N GLU A 217 6.72 0.21 12.58
CA GLU A 217 5.78 0.55 11.52
C GLU A 217 4.82 1.67 11.93
N LEU A 218 4.38 1.70 13.19
CA LEU A 218 3.54 2.76 13.75
C LEU A 218 4.29 4.10 13.78
N VAL A 219 5.55 4.11 14.24
CA VAL A 219 6.40 5.30 14.27
C VAL A 219 6.64 5.81 12.86
N ARG A 220 6.98 4.93 11.92
CA ARG A 220 7.13 5.30 10.50
C ARG A 220 5.85 5.95 9.96
N ASP A 221 4.70 5.34 10.17
CA ASP A 221 3.42 5.87 9.65
C ASP A 221 3.03 7.20 10.29
N LEU A 222 3.32 7.38 11.59
CA LEU A 222 3.15 8.66 12.27
C LEU A 222 4.07 9.74 11.71
N LEU A 223 5.35 9.41 11.46
CA LEU A 223 6.30 10.33 10.85
C LEU A 223 5.85 10.73 9.45
N HIS A 224 5.44 9.77 8.61
CA HIS A 224 4.92 10.04 7.28
C HIS A 224 3.67 10.93 7.33
N LEU A 225 2.68 10.59 8.17
CA LEU A 225 1.48 11.38 8.33
C LEU A 225 1.81 12.82 8.76
N SER A 226 2.75 12.99 9.69
CA SER A 226 3.19 14.31 10.15
C SER A 226 3.88 15.12 9.04
N MET A 227 4.72 14.47 8.22
CA MET A 227 5.42 15.10 7.09
C MET A 227 4.43 15.52 6.00
N TYR A 228 3.51 14.64 5.60
CA TYR A 228 2.49 14.96 4.60
C TYR A 228 1.51 16.03 5.09
N LEU A 229 1.12 16.02 6.37
CA LEU A 229 0.28 17.07 6.95
C LEU A 229 1.01 18.41 6.97
N CYS A 230 2.28 18.42 7.36
CA CYS A 230 3.12 19.63 7.34
C CYS A 230 3.24 20.17 5.91
N PHE A 231 3.52 19.31 4.94
CA PHE A 231 3.61 19.67 3.54
C PHE A 231 2.29 20.22 2.98
N PHE A 232 1.17 19.54 3.28
CA PHE A 232 -0.17 19.97 2.89
C PHE A 232 -0.50 21.35 3.44
N LEU A 233 -0.29 21.58 4.74
CA LEU A 233 -0.54 22.86 5.39
C LEU A 233 0.34 23.97 4.81
N MET A 234 1.62 23.65 4.55
CA MET A 234 2.56 24.61 4.00
C MET A 234 2.19 25.01 2.57
N ILE A 235 1.72 24.10 1.71
CA ILE A 235 1.19 24.47 0.39
C ILE A 235 -0.16 25.18 0.52
N PHE A 236 -1.05 24.71 1.38
CA PHE A 236 -2.38 25.29 1.59
C PHE A 236 -2.31 26.79 1.93
N MET A 237 -1.42 27.15 2.86
CA MET A 237 -1.25 28.53 3.28
C MET A 237 -0.64 29.45 2.20
N ASN A 238 0.14 28.90 1.26
CA ASN A 238 0.85 29.69 0.25
C ASN A 238 0.13 29.72 -1.12
N TYR A 239 -0.54 28.64 -1.51
CA TYR A 239 -1.09 28.44 -2.86
C TYR A 239 -2.57 28.00 -2.87
N GLY A 240 -3.19 27.77 -1.71
CA GLY A 240 -4.55 27.24 -1.60
C GLY A 240 -4.59 25.71 -1.67
N LEU A 241 -5.78 25.14 -1.92
CA LEU A 241 -6.04 23.70 -1.75
C LEU A 241 -5.22 22.80 -2.71
N PRO A 242 -4.27 21.99 -2.21
CA PRO A 242 -3.49 21.10 -3.06
C PRO A 242 -4.22 19.78 -3.27
N LEU A 243 -5.08 19.72 -4.31
CA LEU A 243 -5.88 18.52 -4.60
C LEU A 243 -5.03 17.25 -4.80
N HIS A 244 -3.83 17.39 -5.37
CA HIS A 244 -2.92 16.25 -5.55
C HIS A 244 -2.61 15.54 -4.23
N LEU A 245 -2.30 16.29 -3.15
CA LEU A 245 -1.89 15.75 -1.83
C LEU A 245 -3.00 15.11 -1.01
N ILE A 246 -4.26 15.29 -1.40
CA ILE A 246 -5.40 14.76 -0.64
C ILE A 246 -5.33 13.24 -0.60
N ARG A 247 -4.90 12.62 -1.70
CA ARG A 247 -4.84 11.17 -1.82
C ARG A 247 -3.76 10.58 -0.91
N GLU A 248 -2.55 11.11 -0.94
CA GLU A 248 -1.40 10.67 -0.14
C GLU A 248 -1.69 10.87 1.35
N LEU A 249 -2.32 12.00 1.71
CA LEU A 249 -2.77 12.25 3.08
C LEU A 249 -3.85 11.25 3.52
N TYR A 250 -4.81 10.94 2.65
CA TYR A 250 -5.83 9.94 2.94
C TYR A 250 -5.26 8.52 3.07
N GLU A 251 -4.38 8.11 2.15
CA GLU A 251 -3.73 6.80 2.17
C GLU A 251 -2.89 6.63 3.46
N THR A 252 -2.09 7.63 3.83
CA THR A 252 -1.28 7.62 5.06
C THR A 252 -2.13 7.63 6.33
N PHE A 253 -3.20 8.45 6.38
CA PHE A 253 -4.14 8.46 7.50
C PHE A 253 -4.88 7.13 7.65
N ARG A 254 -5.33 6.53 6.53
CA ARG A 254 -5.97 5.20 6.53
C ARG A 254 -5.04 4.14 7.07
N ASN A 255 -3.79 4.10 6.60
CA ASN A 255 -2.79 3.14 7.06
C ASN A 255 -2.53 3.29 8.57
N PHE A 256 -2.34 4.53 9.05
CA PHE A 256 -2.19 4.81 10.47
C PHE A 256 -3.41 4.37 11.28
N LYS A 257 -4.63 4.71 10.84
CA LYS A 257 -5.88 4.32 11.52
C LYS A 257 -6.04 2.80 11.63
N ILE A 258 -5.74 2.08 10.55
CA ILE A 258 -5.78 0.61 10.53
C ILE A 258 -4.80 0.07 11.59
N ARG A 259 -3.54 0.53 11.59
CA ARG A 259 -2.53 0.08 12.56
C ARG A 259 -2.88 0.41 14.01
N VAL A 260 -3.43 1.59 14.27
CA VAL A 260 -3.90 1.96 15.62
C VAL A 260 -5.05 1.05 16.05
N THR A 261 -5.97 0.73 15.13
CA THR A 261 -7.07 -0.20 15.41
C THR A 261 -6.53 -1.59 15.73
N ASP A 262 -5.55 -2.07 14.97
CA ASP A 262 -4.89 -3.35 15.20
C ASP A 262 -4.14 -3.38 16.54
N TYR A 263 -3.49 -2.27 16.93
CA TYR A 263 -2.85 -2.15 18.24
C TYR A 263 -3.83 -2.18 19.40
N LEU A 264 -4.92 -1.41 19.31
CA LEU A 264 -5.93 -1.39 20.36
C LEU A 264 -6.58 -2.77 20.49
N ARG A 265 -6.78 -3.47 19.37
CA ARG A 265 -7.25 -4.86 19.34
C ARG A 265 -6.23 -5.81 19.97
N TYR A 266 -4.96 -5.73 19.58
CA TYR A 266 -3.88 -6.52 20.16
C TYR A 266 -3.79 -6.34 21.67
N ARG A 267 -3.78 -5.09 22.14
CA ARG A 267 -3.72 -4.76 23.56
C ARG A 267 -4.96 -5.28 24.29
N LYS A 268 -6.16 -5.14 23.71
CA LYS A 268 -7.40 -5.65 24.33
C LYS A 268 -7.40 -7.18 24.49
N ILE A 269 -6.89 -7.92 23.51
CA ILE A 269 -6.84 -9.40 23.55
C ILE A 269 -5.72 -9.89 24.47
N THR A 270 -4.57 -9.20 24.46
CA THR A 270 -3.41 -9.57 25.28
C THR A 270 -3.56 -9.13 26.73
N SER A 271 -4.19 -7.99 26.98
CA SER A 271 -4.64 -7.60 28.31
C SER A 271 -5.62 -8.65 28.79
N ASN A 272 -5.36 -9.23 29.96
CA ASN A 272 -6.17 -10.30 30.54
C ASN A 272 -5.95 -11.71 29.92
N MET A 273 -4.91 -11.98 29.11
CA MET A 273 -4.72 -13.32 28.53
C MET A 273 -4.35 -14.40 29.59
N ASN A 274 -3.54 -14.04 30.58
CA ASN A 274 -3.18 -14.94 31.68
C ASN A 274 -4.34 -15.14 32.68
N ASP A 275 -5.20 -14.13 32.82
CA ASP A 275 -6.35 -14.14 33.72
C ASP A 275 -7.61 -14.77 33.07
N ARG A 276 -7.75 -14.70 31.73
CA ARG A 276 -8.91 -15.23 30.99
C ARG A 276 -8.84 -16.72 30.71
N PHE A 277 -7.65 -17.28 30.53
CA PHE A 277 -7.49 -18.68 30.16
C PHE A 277 -6.78 -19.43 31.29
N PRO A 278 -7.41 -20.48 31.86
CA PRO A 278 -6.76 -21.31 32.86
C PRO A 278 -5.57 -22.05 32.25
N ASP A 279 -4.53 -22.23 33.06
CA ASP A 279 -3.43 -23.13 32.73
C ASP A 279 -3.93 -24.58 32.77
N ALA A 280 -3.53 -25.38 31.79
CA ALA A 280 -3.85 -26.80 31.75
C ALA A 280 -3.14 -27.53 32.90
N THR A 281 -3.84 -28.43 33.60
CA THR A 281 -3.21 -29.32 34.57
C THR A 281 -2.29 -30.30 33.85
N PRO A 282 -1.21 -30.78 34.48
CA PRO A 282 -0.29 -31.75 33.86
C PRO A 282 -1.01 -33.04 33.44
N GLU A 283 -2.10 -33.39 34.12
CA GLU A 283 -2.96 -34.53 33.81
C GLU A 283 -3.77 -34.30 32.52
N GLU A 284 -4.38 -33.12 32.34
CA GLU A 284 -5.09 -32.76 31.11
C GLU A 284 -4.16 -32.60 29.90
N LEU A 285 -2.91 -32.20 30.15
CA LEU A 285 -1.87 -32.07 29.13
C LEU A 285 -1.38 -33.44 28.63
N SER A 286 -1.32 -34.44 29.52
CA SER A 286 -0.98 -35.83 29.17
C SER A 286 -2.12 -36.59 28.47
N ALA A 287 -3.37 -36.19 28.72
CA ALA A 287 -4.56 -36.80 28.13
C ALA A 287 -4.91 -36.27 26.72
N ASN A 288 -4.35 -35.12 26.33
CA ASN A 288 -4.52 -34.52 25.01
C ASN A 288 -3.20 -34.55 24.23
N ASP A 289 -3.22 -34.20 22.94
CA ASP A 289 -2.01 -34.08 22.13
C ASP A 289 -1.02 -33.08 22.78
N VAL A 290 0.15 -33.59 23.19
CA VAL A 290 1.23 -32.80 23.81
C VAL A 290 1.86 -31.82 22.81
N THR A 291 1.62 -32.00 21.51
CA THR A 291 2.20 -31.17 20.46
C THR A 291 1.32 -29.96 20.11
N CYS A 292 1.87 -28.75 20.15
CA CYS A 292 1.14 -27.56 19.74
C CYS A 292 0.98 -27.51 18.21
N ILE A 293 -0.23 -27.36 17.68
CA ILE A 293 -0.46 -27.30 16.21
C ILE A 293 0.14 -26.05 15.54
N ILE A 294 0.47 -25.01 16.30
CA ILE A 294 0.96 -23.74 15.78
C ILE A 294 2.47 -23.82 15.52
N CYS A 295 3.27 -24.18 16.53
CA CYS A 295 4.73 -24.32 16.40
C CYS A 295 5.21 -25.75 16.12
N ARG A 296 4.36 -26.76 16.29
CA ARG A 296 4.67 -28.20 16.17
C ARG A 296 5.70 -28.70 17.19
N GLU A 297 5.83 -28.01 18.32
CA GLU A 297 6.70 -28.39 19.45
C GLU A 297 5.89 -28.94 20.62
N GLU A 298 6.55 -29.71 21.49
CA GLU A 298 5.93 -30.25 22.71
C GLU A 298 5.60 -29.15 23.74
N MET A 299 4.43 -29.26 24.35
CA MET A 299 3.90 -28.31 25.31
C MET A 299 4.27 -28.74 26.73
N THR A 300 5.07 -27.93 27.42
CA THR A 300 5.34 -28.06 28.87
C THR A 300 4.40 -27.23 29.73
N SER A 301 3.88 -26.13 29.16
CA SER A 301 2.81 -25.31 29.74
C SER A 301 1.86 -24.87 28.62
N ALA A 302 0.57 -25.10 28.79
CA ALA A 302 -0.45 -24.78 27.80
C ALA A 302 -1.61 -24.00 28.41
N LYS A 303 -2.18 -23.08 27.62
CA LYS A 303 -3.43 -22.39 27.97
C LYS A 303 -4.61 -23.10 27.29
N LYS A 304 -5.68 -23.29 28.06
CA LYS A 304 -6.92 -23.92 27.59
C LYS A 304 -7.91 -22.87 27.13
N LEU A 305 -8.33 -22.94 25.87
CA LEU A 305 -9.42 -22.09 25.36
C LEU A 305 -10.78 -22.63 25.84
N VAL A 306 -11.81 -21.78 25.77
CA VAL A 306 -13.21 -22.17 26.08
C VAL A 306 -13.73 -23.32 25.21
N CYS A 307 -13.14 -23.54 24.03
CA CYS A 307 -13.45 -24.66 23.16
C CYS A 307 -12.69 -25.96 23.52
N GLY A 308 -11.85 -25.95 24.55
CA GLY A 308 -11.10 -27.11 25.06
C GLY A 308 -9.71 -27.34 24.43
N HIS A 309 -9.34 -26.64 23.35
CA HIS A 309 -8.03 -26.81 22.71
C HIS A 309 -6.89 -26.15 23.49
N LEU A 310 -5.72 -26.78 23.45
CA LEU A 310 -4.50 -26.41 24.18
C LEU A 310 -3.43 -25.87 23.23
N PHE A 311 -2.76 -24.77 23.62
CA PHE A 311 -1.65 -24.19 22.88
C PHE A 311 -0.63 -23.56 23.84
N HIS A 312 0.63 -23.39 23.40
CA HIS A 312 1.56 -22.52 24.14
C HIS A 312 1.03 -21.10 24.23
N VAL A 313 1.36 -20.41 25.32
CA VAL A 313 0.97 -19.01 25.59
C VAL A 313 1.40 -18.08 24.45
N HIS A 314 2.66 -18.19 23.99
CA HIS A 314 3.22 -17.36 22.93
C HIS A 314 2.57 -17.67 21.56
N CYS A 315 2.34 -18.95 21.26
CA CYS A 315 1.68 -19.39 20.03
C CYS A 315 0.24 -18.87 19.94
N LEU A 316 -0.51 -19.00 21.04
CA LEU A 316 -1.88 -18.49 21.12
C LEU A 316 -1.92 -16.97 20.98
N ARG A 317 -0.99 -16.25 21.62
CA ARG A 317 -0.87 -14.78 21.48
C ARG A 317 -0.64 -14.39 20.02
N SER A 318 0.33 -15.00 19.34
CA SER A 318 0.66 -14.70 17.95
C SER A 318 -0.47 -15.07 16.97
N TRP A 319 -1.24 -16.10 17.27
CA TRP A 319 -2.43 -16.44 16.48
C TRP A 319 -3.55 -15.42 16.67
N LEU A 320 -3.84 -15.06 17.92
CA LEU A 320 -4.88 -14.10 18.29
C LEU A 320 -4.62 -12.67 17.80
N GLU A 321 -3.36 -12.32 17.54
CA GLU A 321 -2.97 -11.11 16.82
C GLU A 321 -3.60 -11.03 15.42
N ARG A 322 -3.73 -12.16 14.71
CA ARG A 322 -4.20 -12.22 13.33
C ARG A 322 -5.66 -12.63 13.23
N GLN A 323 -6.10 -13.57 14.05
CA GLN A 323 -7.42 -14.20 13.99
C GLN A 323 -7.99 -14.41 15.39
N ASN A 324 -9.25 -14.00 15.63
CA ASN A 324 -9.91 -14.19 16.94
C ASN A 324 -10.62 -15.55 17.05
N THR A 325 -10.15 -16.54 16.31
CA THR A 325 -10.72 -17.89 16.22
C THR A 325 -9.72 -18.92 16.71
N CYS A 326 -10.20 -20.05 17.23
CA CYS A 326 -9.35 -21.16 17.60
C CYS A 326 -8.65 -21.75 16.35
N PRO A 327 -7.33 -21.99 16.35
CA PRO A 327 -6.62 -22.60 15.22
C PRO A 327 -7.19 -23.96 14.80
N THR A 328 -7.68 -24.75 15.75
CA THR A 328 -8.15 -26.12 15.51
C THR A 328 -9.62 -26.14 15.06
N CYS A 329 -10.52 -25.51 15.81
CA CYS A 329 -11.96 -25.61 15.54
C CYS A 329 -12.59 -24.35 14.93
N ARG A 330 -11.82 -23.28 14.74
CA ARG A 330 -12.26 -21.97 14.22
C ARG A 330 -13.37 -21.28 15.04
N ALA A 331 -13.74 -21.82 16.21
CA ALA A 331 -14.68 -21.18 17.12
C ALA A 331 -14.12 -19.85 17.63
N LEU A 332 -14.99 -18.86 17.84
CA LEU A 332 -14.59 -17.57 18.40
C LEU A 332 -14.06 -17.74 19.82
N VAL A 333 -12.88 -17.18 20.07
CA VAL A 333 -12.20 -17.27 21.37
C VAL A 333 -12.87 -16.37 22.42
N VAL A 334 -13.57 -15.33 21.98
CA VAL A 334 -14.42 -14.47 22.81
C VAL A 334 -15.85 -14.54 22.25
N PRO A 335 -16.81 -15.16 22.97
CA PRO A 335 -18.23 -15.06 22.61
C PRO A 335 -18.66 -13.59 22.60
N ALA A 336 -19.43 -13.17 21.60
CA ALA A 336 -19.99 -11.82 21.60
C ALA A 336 -20.89 -11.67 22.83
N GLU A 337 -20.61 -10.69 23.68
CA GLU A 337 -21.26 -10.48 24.97
C GLU A 337 -22.75 -10.10 24.86
N ASN A 338 -23.36 -10.15 23.66
CA ASN A 338 -24.75 -9.81 23.39
C ASN A 338 -25.46 -10.86 22.50
N ALA A 339 -25.41 -12.12 22.88
CA ALA A 339 -26.43 -13.08 22.47
C ALA A 339 -27.09 -13.65 23.73
N THR A 340 -28.30 -13.19 23.99
CA THR A 340 -29.21 -13.70 25.02
C THR A 340 -29.20 -15.23 25.05
N PRO A 341 -29.07 -15.87 26.23
CA PRO A 341 -29.13 -17.32 26.31
C PRO A 341 -30.59 -17.75 26.15
N THR A 342 -30.98 -18.22 24.98
CA THR A 342 -32.21 -19.01 24.86
C THR A 342 -31.96 -20.37 25.51
N ALA A 343 -32.51 -20.51 26.71
CA ALA A 343 -32.65 -21.76 27.42
C ALA A 343 -33.23 -22.85 26.52
N SER A 344 -32.61 -24.02 26.52
CA SER A 344 -33.25 -25.29 26.20
C SER A 344 -32.52 -26.35 27.02
N GLY A 345 -32.90 -26.47 28.28
CA GLY A 345 -32.60 -27.65 29.08
C GLY A 345 -33.59 -28.76 28.73
N ASN A 346 -33.10 -29.97 28.50
CA ASN A 346 -33.67 -31.16 29.13
C ASN A 346 -32.65 -32.31 29.18
N ARG A 347 -32.48 -32.89 30.38
CA ARG A 347 -31.67 -34.08 30.73
C ARG A 347 -32.48 -35.35 30.35
N GLY A 348 -31.94 -36.34 29.60
CA GLY A 348 -31.36 -37.65 30.07
C GLY A 348 -32.43 -38.76 30.27
N PRO A 349 -32.14 -40.09 30.39
CA PRO A 349 -30.92 -40.89 30.14
C PRO A 349 -31.11 -42.29 29.43
N ASN A 350 -29.99 -43.00 29.14
CA ASN A 350 -29.77 -44.45 28.91
C ASN A 350 -30.55 -45.30 27.87
N GLN A 351 -29.85 -45.96 26.93
CA GLN A 351 -29.58 -47.43 26.95
C GLN A 351 -28.67 -47.89 25.78
N GLU A 352 -27.78 -48.84 26.05
CA GLU A 352 -26.86 -49.55 25.14
C GLU A 352 -27.58 -50.56 24.23
N SER A 353 -27.09 -50.75 23.00
CA SER A 353 -26.88 -52.09 22.40
C SER A 353 -26.26 -52.03 20.99
N LEU A 354 -25.33 -52.94 20.76
CA LEU A 354 -24.59 -53.24 19.52
C LEU A 354 -25.48 -53.52 18.30
N GLN A 355 -24.97 -53.32 17.08
CA GLN A 355 -24.52 -54.42 16.18
C GLN A 355 -24.35 -53.98 14.70
N GLN A 356 -23.30 -54.51 14.08
CA GLN A 356 -22.95 -54.51 12.66
C GLN A 356 -24.03 -55.18 11.78
N GLY A 357 -24.11 -54.80 10.49
CA GLY A 357 -24.79 -55.61 9.49
C GLY A 357 -24.95 -54.93 8.12
N MET A 358 -24.36 -55.56 7.10
CA MET A 358 -24.33 -55.18 5.68
C MET A 358 -25.51 -55.81 4.91
N GLY A 359 -25.97 -55.18 3.81
CA GLY A 359 -26.61 -55.90 2.69
C GLY A 359 -27.96 -55.40 2.14
N THR A 360 -27.91 -54.87 0.91
CA THR A 360 -28.77 -55.18 -0.28
C THR A 360 -30.28 -54.91 -0.32
N SER A 361 -30.64 -54.05 -1.29
CA SER A 361 -31.56 -54.29 -2.44
C SER A 361 -33.10 -54.32 -2.30
N ASN A 362 -33.69 -53.27 -2.89
CA ASN A 362 -34.77 -53.23 -3.91
C ASN A 362 -36.28 -53.42 -3.59
N SER A 363 -37.05 -52.40 -4.04
CA SER A 363 -38.40 -52.36 -4.67
C SER A 363 -39.59 -53.03 -3.93
N ASN A 364 -40.75 -52.40 -3.69
CA ASN A 364 -41.71 -51.85 -4.66
C ASN A 364 -42.92 -51.19 -3.94
N GLY A 365 -43.64 -50.27 -4.61
CA GLY A 365 -45.11 -50.19 -4.51
C GLY A 365 -45.79 -49.03 -3.76
N GLN A 366 -45.98 -47.91 -4.46
CA GLN A 366 -47.19 -47.05 -4.56
C GLN A 366 -48.04 -46.63 -3.32
N GLY A 367 -48.32 -45.31 -3.22
CA GLY A 367 -49.52 -44.80 -2.56
C GLY A 367 -49.46 -43.35 -2.03
N SER A 368 -49.69 -42.39 -2.92
CA SER A 368 -50.10 -40.98 -2.75
C SER A 368 -50.39 -40.39 -1.35
N SER A 369 -49.73 -39.27 -1.01
CA SER A 369 -50.39 -38.01 -0.62
C SER A 369 -49.39 -36.86 -0.50
N VAL A 370 -49.63 -35.81 -1.28
CA VAL A 370 -48.92 -34.53 -1.24
C VAL A 370 -49.63 -33.63 -0.23
N SER A 371 -48.88 -33.05 0.72
CA SER A 371 -48.97 -31.63 1.18
C SER A 371 -48.49 -31.47 2.62
N ALA A 372 -47.21 -31.10 2.84
CA ALA A 372 -46.74 -30.35 4.03
C ALA A 372 -45.22 -29.99 4.00
N THR A 373 -44.52 -30.05 2.86
CA THR A 373 -43.04 -29.94 2.83
C THR A 373 -42.49 -28.63 2.27
N ALA A 374 -43.27 -27.55 2.29
CA ALA A 374 -42.82 -26.24 1.78
C ALA A 374 -42.23 -25.32 2.88
N SER A 375 -42.76 -25.36 4.12
CA SER A 375 -42.33 -24.43 5.18
C SER A 375 -41.01 -24.81 5.88
N GLY A 376 -40.62 -26.09 5.85
CA GLY A 376 -39.37 -26.55 6.46
C GLY A 376 -38.11 -26.29 5.62
N ASN A 377 -38.27 -26.17 4.30
CA ASN A 377 -37.15 -25.92 3.39
C ASN A 377 -36.79 -24.44 3.31
N LEU A 378 -37.78 -23.54 3.45
CA LEU A 378 -37.54 -22.09 3.49
C LEU A 378 -36.74 -21.70 4.75
N SER A 379 -37.11 -22.22 5.92
CA SER A 379 -36.39 -21.96 7.18
C SER A 379 -34.98 -22.55 7.20
N ARG A 380 -34.77 -23.71 6.55
CA ARG A 380 -33.44 -24.32 6.40
C ARG A 380 -32.56 -23.57 5.40
N HIS A 381 -33.15 -23.04 4.33
CA HIS A 381 -32.44 -22.19 3.38
C HIS A 381 -32.06 -20.85 4.01
N GLU A 382 -32.94 -20.25 4.81
CA GLU A 382 -32.68 -19.00 5.53
C GLU A 382 -31.65 -19.18 6.66
N ALA A 383 -31.68 -20.32 7.36
CA ALA A 383 -30.65 -20.68 8.34
C ALA A 383 -29.28 -20.91 7.67
N ARG A 384 -29.25 -21.55 6.50
CA ARG A 384 -28.04 -21.71 5.68
C ARG A 384 -27.54 -20.37 5.15
N PHE A 385 -28.43 -19.47 4.75
CA PHE A 385 -28.06 -18.12 4.30
C PHE A 385 -27.51 -17.27 5.43
N ARG A 386 -28.11 -17.32 6.63
CA ARG A 386 -27.59 -16.64 7.83
C ARG A 386 -26.25 -17.22 8.29
N ALA A 387 -26.07 -18.55 8.22
CA ALA A 387 -24.80 -19.20 8.51
C ALA A 387 -23.72 -18.90 7.45
N ALA A 388 -24.09 -18.77 6.18
CA ALA A 388 -23.18 -18.36 5.11
C ALA A 388 -22.81 -16.87 5.23
N ALA A 389 -23.75 -16.00 5.61
CA ALA A 389 -23.50 -14.58 5.85
C ALA A 389 -22.63 -14.34 7.11
N SER A 390 -22.80 -15.14 8.17
CA SER A 390 -21.91 -15.12 9.33
C SER A 390 -20.54 -15.72 9.03
N ALA A 391 -20.45 -16.73 8.16
CA ALA A 391 -19.17 -17.23 7.65
C ALA A 391 -18.47 -16.20 6.75
N ALA A 392 -19.20 -15.47 5.91
CA ALA A 392 -18.65 -14.42 5.04
C ALA A 392 -18.13 -13.21 5.83
N SER A 393 -18.78 -12.84 6.94
CA SER A 393 -18.30 -11.77 7.82
C SER A 393 -17.03 -12.14 8.60
N ILE A 394 -16.74 -13.45 8.76
CA ILE A 394 -15.47 -13.96 9.31
C ILE A 394 -14.32 -13.76 8.32
N TYR A 395 -14.55 -13.90 7.01
CA TYR A 395 -13.51 -13.69 5.99
C TYR A 395 -13.31 -12.21 5.61
N GLY A 396 -14.33 -11.37 5.75
CA GLY A 396 -14.25 -9.95 5.37
C GLY A 396 -13.36 -9.05 6.25
N ARG A 397 -12.77 -9.60 7.34
CA ARG A 397 -12.03 -8.81 8.33
C ARG A 397 -10.58 -9.25 8.57
N SER A 398 -10.06 -10.19 7.80
CA SER A 398 -8.65 -10.59 7.82
C SER A 398 -7.96 -10.16 6.53
N VAL A 399 -7.37 -8.98 6.52
CA VAL A 399 -6.55 -8.48 5.41
C VAL A 399 -5.08 -8.57 5.83
N VAL A 400 -4.41 -9.68 5.51
CA VAL A 400 -2.94 -9.76 5.56
C VAL A 400 -2.43 -10.64 4.40
N TYR A 401 -2.32 -9.99 3.23
CA TYR A 401 -1.38 -10.17 2.10
C TYR A 401 -2.11 -9.89 0.76
N PRO A 402 -1.57 -9.03 -0.11
CA PRO A 402 -2.15 -8.79 -1.42
C PRO A 402 -1.81 -9.98 -2.30
N SER A 403 -2.82 -10.72 -2.77
CA SER A 403 -2.63 -11.63 -3.90
C SER A 403 -2.50 -10.78 -5.15
N SER A 404 -1.31 -10.79 -5.74
CA SER A 404 -1.06 -10.40 -7.12
C SER A 404 -1.86 -11.32 -8.04
N ALA A 405 -2.94 -10.81 -8.61
CA ALA A 405 -3.47 -11.13 -9.94
C ALA A 405 -4.89 -10.61 -10.04
N ASN A 406 -5.15 -9.87 -11.13
CA ASN A 406 -6.48 -9.67 -11.66
C ASN A 406 -7.24 -11.00 -11.74
N THR A 407 -8.13 -11.24 -10.79
CA THR A 407 -9.29 -12.10 -11.02
C THR A 407 -10.52 -11.31 -10.63
N LEU A 408 -11.02 -10.57 -11.62
CA LEU A 408 -12.42 -10.15 -11.70
C LEU A 408 -13.29 -11.42 -11.68
N VAL A 409 -13.55 -11.96 -10.49
CA VAL A 409 -14.70 -12.83 -10.28
C VAL A 409 -15.86 -11.90 -9.98
N TRP A 410 -16.68 -11.67 -11.01
CA TRP A 410 -18.02 -11.11 -10.87
C TRP A 410 -18.80 -11.99 -9.88
N SER A 411 -18.97 -11.54 -8.64
CA SER A 411 -20.01 -12.07 -7.76
C SER A 411 -21.26 -11.23 -7.93
N GLN A 412 -22.27 -11.83 -8.55
CA GLN A 412 -23.59 -11.26 -8.80
C GLN A 412 -24.34 -11.11 -7.48
N GLY A 413 -24.45 -9.88 -6.99
CA GLY A 413 -25.08 -9.58 -5.71
C GLY A 413 -25.10 -8.07 -5.42
N TYR A 414 -25.68 -7.29 -6.34
CA TYR A 414 -26.05 -5.91 -6.05
C TYR A 414 -27.08 -5.91 -4.92
N SER A 415 -26.75 -5.27 -3.81
CA SER A 415 -27.74 -4.68 -2.92
C SER A 415 -28.56 -3.69 -3.77
N LEU A 416 -29.80 -4.04 -4.08
CA LEU A 416 -30.76 -3.13 -4.68
C LEU A 416 -30.89 -1.91 -3.77
N LEU A 417 -30.26 -0.80 -4.17
CA LEU A 417 -30.73 0.53 -3.81
C LEU A 417 -32.22 0.56 -4.16
N SER A 418 -33.05 1.04 -3.24
CA SER A 418 -34.47 1.17 -3.51
C SER A 418 -34.64 2.05 -4.76
N GLN A 419 -35.59 1.70 -5.63
CA GLN A 419 -35.82 2.43 -6.89
C GLN A 419 -36.05 3.94 -6.63
N THR A 420 -36.58 4.26 -5.45
CA THR A 420 -36.73 5.61 -4.90
C THR A 420 -35.41 6.34 -4.63
N GLU A 421 -34.37 5.66 -4.13
CA GLU A 421 -33.04 6.26 -3.89
C GLU A 421 -32.29 6.48 -5.21
N LEU A 422 -32.46 5.57 -6.18
CA LEU A 422 -31.87 5.72 -7.51
C LEU A 422 -32.50 6.92 -8.24
N GLU A 423 -33.81 7.10 -8.13
CA GLU A 423 -34.53 8.26 -8.69
C GLU A 423 -34.19 9.56 -7.96
N ALA A 424 -33.95 9.51 -6.64
CA ALA A 424 -33.49 10.68 -5.88
C ALA A 424 -32.08 11.11 -6.29
N GLN A 425 -31.15 10.15 -6.45
CA GLN A 425 -29.81 10.44 -6.94
C GLN A 425 -29.80 10.91 -8.39
N ARG A 426 -30.64 10.32 -9.26
CA ARG A 426 -30.80 10.75 -10.65
C ARG A 426 -31.30 12.19 -10.73
N ARG A 427 -32.32 12.55 -9.94
CA ARG A 427 -32.84 13.93 -9.87
C ARG A 427 -31.82 14.92 -9.31
N PHE A 428 -31.03 14.51 -8.32
CA PHE A 428 -29.95 15.35 -7.79
C PHE A 428 -28.88 15.63 -8.86
N ILE A 429 -28.44 14.61 -9.58
CA ILE A 429 -27.45 14.76 -10.65
C ILE A 429 -28.00 15.59 -11.82
N GLU A 430 -29.25 15.38 -12.22
CA GLU A 430 -29.91 16.19 -13.26
C GLU A 430 -29.97 17.68 -12.86
N SER A 431 -30.28 17.98 -11.58
CA SER A 431 -30.27 19.38 -11.09
C SER A 431 -28.87 20.02 -11.14
N GLN A 432 -27.82 19.26 -10.83
CA GLN A 432 -26.44 19.76 -10.89
C GLN A 432 -25.98 20.00 -12.33
N ILE A 433 -26.38 19.14 -13.27
CA ILE A 433 -26.10 19.32 -14.70
C ILE A 433 -26.80 20.57 -15.22
N GLU A 434 -28.04 20.83 -14.82
CA GLU A 434 -28.81 22.00 -15.27
C GLU A 434 -28.18 23.31 -14.76
N VAL A 435 -27.71 23.33 -13.50
CA VAL A 435 -26.98 24.47 -12.92
C VAL A 435 -25.68 24.73 -13.70
N LEU A 436 -24.92 23.67 -13.99
CA LEU A 436 -23.66 23.78 -14.75
C LEU A 436 -23.91 24.25 -16.19
N GLN A 437 -24.96 23.74 -16.85
CA GLN A 437 -25.34 24.19 -18.19
C GLN A 437 -25.77 25.66 -18.21
N ASN A 438 -26.49 26.14 -17.20
CA ASN A 438 -26.84 27.55 -17.08
C ASN A 438 -25.62 28.44 -16.80
N GLN A 439 -24.66 27.97 -15.99
CA GLN A 439 -23.39 28.68 -15.80
C GLN A 439 -22.58 28.77 -17.09
N VAL A 440 -22.49 27.68 -17.86
CA VAL A 440 -21.81 27.70 -19.18
C VAL A 440 -22.52 28.64 -20.15
N ARG A 441 -23.86 28.64 -20.18
CA ARG A 441 -24.64 29.52 -21.06
C ARG A 441 -24.50 31.01 -20.70
N LEU A 442 -24.27 31.32 -19.41
CA LEU A 442 -23.94 32.66 -18.95
C LEU A 442 -22.54 33.11 -19.40
N TRP A 443 -21.59 32.17 -19.50
CA TRP A 443 -20.24 32.44 -19.99
C TRP A 443 -20.14 32.54 -21.52
N GLU A 444 -21.12 32.00 -22.25
CA GLU A 444 -21.13 31.98 -23.72
C GLU A 444 -21.88 33.16 -24.36
N LYS A 445 -22.51 34.05 -23.59
CA LYS A 445 -23.10 35.28 -24.11
C LYS A 445 -21.99 36.31 -24.42
N PRO A 446 -21.74 36.67 -25.69
CA PRO A 446 -20.81 37.74 -26.02
C PRO A 446 -21.46 39.10 -25.67
N GLU A 447 -20.73 39.96 -24.96
CA GLU A 447 -21.06 41.37 -24.84
C GLU A 447 -21.03 42.00 -26.24
N THR A 448 -22.19 42.33 -26.78
CA THR A 448 -22.30 43.17 -27.97
C THR A 448 -21.95 44.60 -27.59
N ILE A 449 -20.68 44.99 -27.85
CA ILE A 449 -20.23 46.38 -27.83
C ILE A 449 -20.84 47.07 -29.06
N ASP A 450 -21.78 47.97 -28.83
CA ASP A 450 -22.40 48.79 -29.86
C ASP A 450 -21.46 49.94 -30.25
N THR A 451 -20.71 49.76 -31.34
CA THR A 451 -19.97 50.86 -31.98
C THR A 451 -20.84 51.50 -33.06
N LYS A 452 -21.49 52.63 -32.72
CA LYS A 452 -21.91 53.63 -33.70
C LYS A 452 -21.51 55.02 -33.23
N GLY A 453 -20.42 55.52 -33.81
CA GLY A 453 -20.04 56.92 -33.71
C GLY A 453 -21.02 57.82 -34.46
N LYS A 454 -21.22 59.03 -33.92
CA LYS A 454 -21.46 60.21 -34.76
C LYS A 454 -20.84 61.43 -34.08
N SER A 455 -19.78 61.92 -34.72
CA SER A 455 -19.17 63.23 -34.53
C SER A 455 -20.13 64.35 -34.91
N VAL A 456 -20.21 65.42 -34.12
CA VAL A 456 -20.33 66.81 -34.61
C VAL A 456 -19.50 67.70 -33.67
N ALA A 457 -18.64 68.50 -34.30
CA ALA A 457 -17.70 69.45 -33.71
C ALA A 457 -18.36 70.83 -33.45
N GLU A 458 -17.64 71.64 -32.65
CA GLU A 458 -17.54 73.11 -32.69
C GLU A 458 -18.81 73.98 -32.57
N THR A 459 -18.92 74.75 -31.48
CA THR A 459 -18.63 76.21 -31.44
C THR A 459 -19.12 76.82 -30.12
N THR A 460 -18.20 77.39 -29.34
CA THR A 460 -18.42 78.64 -28.58
C THR A 460 -17.06 79.35 -28.48
N GLU A 461 -17.07 80.58 -28.99
CA GLU A 461 -16.05 81.65 -28.93
C GLU A 461 -14.79 81.56 -29.81
#